data_AF-A0A9D2RY91-F1
#
_entry.id   AF-A0A9D2RY91-F1
#
_cell.length_a   1.000
_cell.length_b   1.000
_cell.length_c   1.000
_cell.angle_alpha   90.00
_cell.angle_beta   90.00
_cell.angle_gamma   90.00
#
_symmetry.space_group_name_H-M   'P 1'
#
loop_
_entity.id
_entity.type
_entity.pdbx_description
1 polymer ?
#
loop_
_entity_poly.entity_id
_entity_poly.type
_entity_poly.pdbx_seq_one_letter_code
_entity_poly.pdbx_strand_id
1 'polypeptide(L)'
;MDSLLLLLVGLLGLGGGVMNILGYITASPRANRKVPEEFRRVYGRCVGAGTALIGAAFCAVGILRWVAYSQQVELVILTVGVVAGGALILYGQLRYNRRT
;
A
#
# COMPACT_ATOMS: atom_id res chain seq x y z
N MET A 1 7.61 18.22 0.17
CA MET A 1 6.40 17.88 0.95
C MET A 1 6.68 18.20 2.40
N ASP A 2 5.76 18.83 3.11
CA ASP A 2 5.92 19.07 4.55
C ASP A 2 5.78 17.77 5.34
N SER A 3 6.41 17.67 6.53
CA SER A 3 6.32 16.48 7.38
C SER A 3 4.87 16.14 7.76
N LEU A 4 4.04 17.17 8.00
CA LEU A 4 2.60 17.01 8.22
C LEU A 4 1.89 16.36 7.04
N LEU A 5 2.25 16.75 5.82
CA LEU A 5 1.65 16.20 4.60
C LEU A 5 2.10 14.75 4.36
N LEU A 6 3.36 14.42 4.63
CA LEU A 6 3.85 13.04 4.60
C LEU A 6 3.12 12.14 5.59
N LEU A 7 2.89 12.62 6.82
CA LEU A 7 2.13 11.90 7.84
C LEU A 7 0.67 11.71 7.42
N LEU A 8 0.03 12.75 6.87
CA LEU A 8 -1.34 12.66 6.37
C LEU A 8 -1.47 11.60 5.27
N VAL A 9 -0.60 11.66 4.26
CA VAL A 9 -0.58 10.67 3.17
C VAL A 9 -0.29 9.27 3.71
N GLY A 10 0.65 9.14 4.65
CA GLY A 10 0.99 7.88 5.29
C GLY A 10 -0.18 7.26 6.06
N LEU A 11 -0.89 8.07 6.84
CA LEU A 11 -2.08 7.65 7.60
C LEU A 11 -3.23 7.23 6.68
N LEU A 12 -3.48 7.99 5.61
CA LEU A 12 -4.47 7.62 4.60
C LEU A 12 -4.09 6.32 3.90
N GLY A 13 -2.81 6.11 3.59
CA GLY A 13 -2.30 4.87 3.02
C GLY A 13 -2.45 3.68 3.97
N LEU A 14 -2.14 3.85 5.26
CA LEU A 14 -2.36 2.83 6.27
C LEU A 14 -3.84 2.49 6.43
N GLY A 15 -4.70 3.50 6.57
CA GLY A 15 -6.15 3.33 6.69
C GLY A 15 -6.73 2.63 5.45
N GLY A 16 -6.39 3.10 4.25
CA GLY A 16 -6.80 2.48 2.99
C GLY A 16 -6.29 1.04 2.86
N GLY A 17 -5.05 0.78 3.25
CA GLY A 17 -4.46 -0.56 3.25
C GLY A 17 -5.20 -1.53 4.18
N VAL A 18 -5.49 -1.10 5.42
CA VAL A 18 -6.27 -1.88 6.39
C VAL A 18 -7.68 -2.15 5.88
N MET A 19 -8.37 -1.13 5.38
CA MET A 19 -9.71 -1.29 4.82
C MET A 19 -9.74 -2.27 3.64
N ASN A 20 -8.66 -2.32 2.84
CA ASN A 20 -8.54 -3.25 1.72
C ASN A 20 -8.23 -4.69 2.18
N ILE A 21 -7.43 -4.88 3.23
CA ILE A 21 -7.22 -6.18 3.90
C ILE A 21 -8.52 -6.72 4.48
N LEU A 22 -9.33 -5.85 5.09
CA LEU A 22 -10.63 -6.19 5.67
C LEU A 22 -11.72 -6.40 4.61
N GLY A 23 -11.43 -6.10 3.34
CA GLY A 23 -12.33 -6.34 2.22
C GLY A 23 -13.36 -5.23 1.96
N TYR A 24 -13.34 -4.12 2.72
CA TYR A 24 -14.30 -3.02 2.57
C TYR A 24 -14.20 -2.29 1.23
N ILE A 25 -12.98 -2.16 0.69
CA ILE A 25 -12.70 -1.39 -0.53
C ILE A 25 -12.71 -2.27 -1.78
N THR A 26 -12.79 -3.61 -1.67
CA THR A 26 -12.52 -4.55 -2.78
C THR A 26 -13.47 -4.42 -3.98
N ALA A 27 -13.25 -3.39 -4.80
CA ALA A 27 -13.71 -3.25 -6.17
C ALA A 27 -12.81 -4.12 -7.03
N SER A 28 -13.38 -5.20 -7.56
CA SER A 28 -12.72 -6.00 -8.59
C SER A 28 -12.39 -5.10 -9.80
N PRO A 29 -11.19 -5.19 -10.39
CA PRO A 29 -10.87 -4.55 -11.68
C PRO A 29 -11.84 -4.92 -12.81
N ARG A 30 -12.59 -6.02 -12.63
CA ARG A 30 -13.72 -6.41 -13.45
C ARG A 30 -14.90 -6.71 -12.54
N ALA A 31 -15.62 -5.67 -12.12
CA ALA A 31 -16.86 -5.80 -11.35
C ALA A 31 -17.86 -6.80 -11.96
N ASN A 32 -17.78 -7.04 -13.29
CA ASN A 32 -18.60 -8.00 -14.03
C ASN A 32 -18.12 -9.46 -14.05
N ARG A 33 -16.95 -9.80 -13.49
CA ARG A 33 -16.48 -11.20 -13.42
C ARG A 33 -16.82 -11.83 -12.06
N LYS A 34 -17.55 -12.94 -12.08
CA LYS A 34 -17.76 -13.79 -10.91
C LYS A 34 -16.47 -14.53 -10.57
N VAL A 35 -15.62 -13.90 -9.76
CA VAL A 35 -14.42 -14.54 -9.19
C VAL A 35 -14.78 -15.06 -7.81
N PRO A 36 -14.35 -16.29 -7.41
CA PRO A 36 -14.65 -16.80 -6.09
C PRO A 36 -14.15 -15.85 -4.99
N GLU A 37 -14.94 -15.73 -3.92
CA GLU A 37 -14.72 -14.72 -2.87
C GLU A 37 -13.36 -14.88 -2.18
N GLU A 38 -12.88 -16.12 -2.06
CA GLU A 38 -11.55 -16.44 -1.55
C GLU A 38 -10.44 -15.71 -2.32
N PHE A 39 -10.49 -15.73 -3.66
CA PHE A 39 -9.50 -15.04 -4.48
C PHE A 39 -9.62 -13.53 -4.38
N ARG A 40 -10.85 -13.00 -4.23
CA ARG A 40 -11.06 -11.56 -3.99
C ARG A 40 -10.45 -11.12 -2.66
N ARG A 41 -10.58 -11.95 -1.61
CA ARG A 41 -9.94 -11.70 -0.31
C ARG A 41 -8.42 -11.77 -0.38
N VAL A 42 -7.85 -12.75 -1.10
CA VAL A 42 -6.39 -12.84 -1.30
C VAL A 42 -5.86 -11.62 -2.05
N TYR A 43 -6.57 -11.19 -3.11
CA TYR A 43 -6.24 -9.96 -3.83
C TYR A 43 -6.28 -8.72 -2.93
N GLY A 44 -7.39 -8.52 -2.19
CA GLY A 44 -7.55 -7.40 -1.26
C GLY A 44 -6.46 -7.37 -0.18
N ARG A 45 -6.04 -8.53 0.33
CA ARG A 45 -4.92 -8.65 1.27
C ARG A 45 -3.59 -8.25 0.64
N CYS A 46 -3.27 -8.71 -0.57
CA CYS A 46 -2.01 -8.34 -1.24
C CYS A 46 -1.94 -6.85 -1.56
N VAL A 47 -3.02 -6.30 -2.13
CA VAL A 47 -3.08 -4.87 -2.46
C VAL A 47 -3.07 -4.03 -1.18
N GLY A 48 -3.88 -4.41 -0.18
CA GLY A 48 -3.93 -3.71 1.09
C GLY A 48 -2.63 -3.74 1.88
N ALA A 49 -1.92 -4.88 1.90
CA ALA A 49 -0.60 -4.97 2.51
C ALA A 49 0.42 -4.08 1.80
N GLY A 50 0.39 -4.03 0.46
CA GLY A 50 1.24 -3.13 -0.30
C GLY A 50 0.94 -1.66 -0.05
N THR A 51 -0.34 -1.26 -0.02
CA THR A 51 -0.77 0.11 0.30
C THR A 51 -0.38 0.51 1.73
N ALA A 52 -0.56 -0.39 2.70
CA ALA A 52 -0.16 -0.16 4.08
C ALA A 52 1.36 -0.02 4.23
N LEU A 53 2.15 -0.82 3.51
CA LEU A 53 3.61 -0.73 3.52
C LEU A 53 4.11 0.61 2.97
N ILE A 54 3.51 1.09 1.88
CA ILE A 54 3.79 2.41 1.32
C ILE A 54 3.42 3.50 2.34
N GLY A 55 2.23 3.41 2.93
CA GLY A 55 1.78 4.35 3.97
C GLY A 55 2.72 4.38 5.17
N ALA A 56 3.20 3.22 5.63
CA ALA A 56 4.16 3.10 6.72
C ALA A 56 5.50 3.79 6.40
N ALA A 57 5.99 3.67 5.16
CA ALA A 57 7.21 4.35 4.73
C ALA A 57 7.04 5.88 4.74
N PHE A 58 5.89 6.39 4.30
CA PHE A 58 5.57 7.82 4.38
C PHE A 58 5.48 8.31 5.83
N CYS A 59 4.84 7.53 6.72
CA CYS A 59 4.81 7.85 8.15
C CYS A 59 6.22 7.87 8.76
N ALA A 60 7.04 6.86 8.46
CA ALA A 60 8.41 6.76 8.97
C ALA A 60 9.23 8.01 8.59
N VAL A 61 9.18 8.43 7.32
CA VAL A 61 9.89 9.63 6.87
C VAL A 61 9.31 10.91 7.47
N GLY A 62 7.98 11.00 7.61
CA GLY A 62 7.32 12.11 8.30
C GLY A 62 7.80 12.29 9.74
N ILE A 63 7.99 11.19 10.48
CA ILE A 63 8.52 11.19 11.85
C ILE A 63 10.03 11.47 11.88
N LEU A 64 10.81 10.80 11.02
CA LEU A 64 12.28 10.93 10.97
C LEU A 64 12.74 12.36 10.68
N ARG A 65 11.94 13.13 9.93
CA ARG A 65 12.21 14.55 9.68
C ARG A 65 12.24 15.41 10.92
N TRP A 66 11.50 15.04 11.97
CA TRP A 66 11.58 15.74 13.26
C TRP A 66 12.89 15.47 14.01
N VAL A 67 13.60 14.39 13.65
CA VAL A 67 14.90 14.00 14.23
C VAL A 67 16.07 14.48 13.34
N ALA A 68 15.81 15.35 12.35
CA ALA A 68 16.82 15.95 11.45
C ALA A 68 17.67 14.94 10.64
N TYR A 69 17.04 13.88 10.11
CA TYR A 69 17.69 12.93 9.21
C TYR A 69 18.08 13.54 7.85
N SER A 70 19.07 12.94 7.17
CA SER A 70 19.53 13.42 5.86
C SER A 70 18.53 13.08 4.74
N GLN A 71 18.46 13.93 3.72
CA GLN A 71 17.60 13.70 2.55
C GLN A 71 17.91 12.37 1.84
N GLN A 72 19.16 11.90 1.89
CA GLN A 72 19.52 10.61 1.31
C GLN A 72 18.81 9.45 2.00
N VAL A 73 18.68 9.49 3.34
CA VAL A 73 17.98 8.45 4.09
C VAL A 73 16.47 8.49 3.80
N GLU A 74 15.88 9.69 3.68
CA GLU A 74 14.48 9.83 3.29
C GLU A 74 14.21 9.18 1.94
N LEU A 75 15.05 9.47 0.94
CA LEU A 75 14.93 8.92 -0.40
C LEU A 75 15.04 7.39 -0.40
N VAL A 76 15.97 6.83 0.36
CA VAL A 76 16.13 5.37 0.48
C VAL A 76 14.87 4.73 1.07
N ILE A 77 14.35 5.26 2.18
CA ILE A 77 13.16 4.70 2.85
C ILE A 77 11.94 4.78 1.93
N LEU A 78 11.70 5.92 1.28
CA LEU A 78 10.58 6.07 0.35
C LEU A 78 10.73 5.13 -0.85
N THR A 79 11.91 5.05 -1.44
CA THR A 79 12.15 4.20 -2.61
C THR A 79 11.91 2.73 -2.26
N VAL A 80 12.49 2.24 -1.16
CA VAL A 80 12.30 0.86 -0.72
C VAL A 80 10.83 0.58 -0.40
N GLY A 81 10.16 1.48 0.33
CA GLY A 81 8.75 1.34 0.67
C GLY A 81 7.83 1.28 -0.56
N VAL A 82 8.06 2.17 -1.53
CA VAL A 82 7.29 2.22 -2.78
C VAL A 82 7.56 1.00 -3.65
N VAL A 83 8.82 0.59 -3.82
CA VAL A 83 9.18 -0.58 -4.62
C VAL A 83 8.62 -1.86 -4.01
N ALA A 84 8.81 -2.08 -2.70
CA ALA A 84 8.32 -3.28 -2.03
C ALA A 84 6.79 -3.32 -1.99
N GLY A 85 6.13 -2.20 -1.66
CA GLY A 85 4.67 -2.12 -1.63
C GLY A 85 4.06 -2.24 -3.03
N GLY A 86 4.68 -1.63 -4.03
CA GLY A 86 4.30 -1.77 -5.44
C GLY A 86 4.44 -3.21 -5.93
N ALA A 87 5.52 -3.90 -5.58
CA ALA A 87 5.72 -5.30 -5.91
C ALA A 87 4.63 -6.21 -5.30
N LEU A 88 4.19 -5.95 -4.07
CA LEU A 88 3.06 -6.67 -3.44
C LEU A 88 1.73 -6.43 -4.17
N ILE A 89 1.46 -5.19 -4.56
CA ILE A 89 0.25 -4.83 -5.32
C ILE A 89 0.27 -5.54 -6.69
N LEU A 90 1.39 -5.45 -7.41
CA LEU A 90 1.58 -6.11 -8.71
C LEU A 90 1.47 -7.63 -8.59
N TYR A 91 2.06 -8.22 -7.55
CA TYR A 91 1.91 -9.64 -7.26
C TYR A 91 0.43 -10.03 -7.08
N GLY A 92 -0.32 -9.24 -6.29
CA GLY A 92 -1.76 -9.42 -6.12
C GLY A 92 -2.51 -9.35 -7.45
N GLN A 93 -2.22 -8.36 -8.28
CA GLN A 93 -2.83 -8.17 -9.60
C GLN A 93 -2.52 -9.33 -10.57
N LEU A 94 -1.27 -9.72 -10.68
CA LEU A 94 -0.84 -10.82 -11.57
C LEU A 94 -1.45 -12.15 -11.13
N ARG A 95 -1.49 -12.43 -9.83
CA ARG A 95 -2.09 -13.65 -9.27
C ARG A 95 -3.60 -13.68 -9.47
N TYR A 96 -4.27 -12.55 -9.34
CA TYR A 96 -5.70 -12.40 -9.63
C TYR A 96 -5.99 -12.61 -11.14
N ASN A 97 -5.16 -12.03 -12.01
CA ASN A 97 -5.36 -12.09 -13.45
C ASN A 97 -5.02 -13.47 -14.07
N ARG A 98 -4.01 -14.19 -13.58
CA ARG A 98 -3.62 -15.52 -14.11
C ARG A 98 -4.61 -16.66 -13.78
N ARG A 99 -5.50 -16.46 -12.80
CA ARG A 99 -6.43 -17.50 -12.33
C ARG A 99 -7.89 -17.18 -12.66
N THR A 100 -8.13 -16.27 -13.61
CA THR A 100 -9.44 -15.94 -14.20
C THR A 100 -9.34 -15.93 -15.73
#